data_AF-A0AAW6T3V5-F1
#
_entry.id   AF-A0AAW6T3V5-F1
#
_cell.length_a   1.000
_cell.length_b   1.000
_cell.length_c   1.000
_cell.angle_alpha   90.00
_cell.angle_beta   90.00
_cell.angle_gamma   90.00
#
_symmetry.space_group_name_H-M   'P 1'
#
loop_
_entity.id
_entity.type
_entity.pdbx_description
1 polymer ?
#
loop_
_entity_poly.entity_id
_entity_poly.type
_entity_poly.pdbx_seq_one_letter_code
_entity_poly.pdbx_strand_id
1 'polypeptide(L)'
;MRNFKGCYLFIIFTLLLTGCVGVEKEKPPSNAKITIEPYNMSEKESSLISKTGIEYIEFFKLEGTLKEEDDLQFSVELYENGKFKETLLNTSNEPKAKFKDSLISFGISNGWDNNSSLKLVTGTPSGLVTKNYSNNMTSSSFSTLVGKKITLEKNKPVYLAAWIGTTKHGMHSVDSKNGKLPEDIKEAEIAMLYRVLWTDNEKK
;
A
#
# COMPACT_ATOMS: atom_id res chain seq x y z
N MET A 1 -73.30 -47.53 5.70
CA MET A 1 -72.84 -48.90 5.37
C MET A 1 -72.52 -48.90 3.89
N ARG A 2 -71.32 -49.12 3.35
CA ARG A 2 -70.24 -50.06 3.70
C ARG A 2 -68.93 -49.53 3.09
N ASN A 3 -67.83 -49.67 3.83
CA ASN A 3 -66.48 -49.21 3.50
C ASN A 3 -65.82 -50.02 2.38
N PHE A 4 -64.89 -49.42 1.64
CA PHE A 4 -63.68 -50.11 1.17
C PHE A 4 -62.46 -49.17 1.19
N LYS A 5 -61.31 -49.73 1.60
CA LYS A 5 -60.07 -49.10 2.07
C LYS A 5 -59.01 -48.96 0.96
N GLY A 6 -58.12 -47.97 1.15
CA GLY A 6 -56.69 -47.98 0.78
C GLY A 6 -56.38 -47.51 -0.64
N CYS A 7 -55.27 -46.83 -0.96
CA CYS A 7 -54.10 -46.38 -0.20
C CYS A 7 -53.38 -45.30 -1.04
N TYR A 8 -52.81 -44.30 -0.36
CA TYR A 8 -51.59 -43.53 -0.66
C TYR A 8 -50.95 -43.60 -2.07
N LEU A 9 -50.72 -42.44 -2.70
CA LEU A 9 -49.40 -41.97 -3.19
C LEU A 9 -49.53 -40.50 -3.68
N PHE A 10 -48.85 -39.56 -3.01
CA PHE A 10 -47.64 -38.88 -3.49
C PHE A 10 -47.87 -37.92 -4.69
N ILE A 11 -47.91 -36.60 -4.47
CA ILE A 11 -46.73 -35.68 -4.43
C ILE A 11 -46.42 -35.08 -5.81
N ILE A 12 -46.41 -33.73 -5.85
CA ILE A 12 -45.76 -32.82 -6.82
C ILE A 12 -46.43 -32.64 -8.19
N PHE A 13 -47.13 -31.51 -8.34
CA PHE A 13 -47.25 -30.84 -9.64
C PHE A 13 -47.25 -29.31 -9.49
N THR A 14 -46.25 -28.78 -8.78
CA THR A 14 -45.95 -27.35 -8.74
C THR A 14 -44.44 -27.18 -8.66
N LEU A 15 -43.77 -27.06 -9.81
CA LEU A 15 -42.48 -26.35 -10.00
C LEU A 15 -42.02 -26.50 -11.45
N LEU A 16 -42.77 -25.89 -12.37
CA LEU A 16 -42.26 -25.50 -13.70
C LEU A 16 -42.30 -23.98 -13.80
N LEU A 17 -41.65 -23.32 -12.84
CA LEU A 17 -41.13 -21.97 -12.99
C LEU A 17 -39.62 -22.14 -13.14
N THR A 18 -39.20 -22.58 -14.33
CA THR A 18 -37.81 -22.46 -14.76
C THR A 18 -37.51 -20.97 -14.81
N GLY A 19 -36.93 -20.45 -13.73
CA GLY A 19 -36.30 -19.14 -13.73
C GLY A 19 -35.25 -19.12 -14.84
N CYS A 20 -35.36 -18.13 -15.73
CA CYS A 20 -34.21 -17.62 -16.45
C CYS A 20 -33.20 -17.16 -15.39
N VAL A 21 -32.32 -18.06 -14.98
CA VAL A 21 -31.04 -17.68 -14.38
C VAL A 21 -30.32 -16.95 -15.50
N GLY A 22 -30.47 -15.63 -15.51
CA GLY A 22 -29.60 -14.75 -16.25
C GLY A 22 -28.21 -15.07 -15.76
N VAL A 23 -27.49 -15.87 -16.55
CA VAL A 23 -26.05 -16.02 -16.43
C VAL A 23 -25.52 -14.60 -16.51
N GLU A 24 -25.16 -14.06 -15.34
CA GLU A 24 -24.32 -12.87 -15.26
C GLU A 24 -23.13 -13.20 -16.15
N LYS A 25 -23.10 -12.55 -17.32
CA LYS A 25 -21.92 -12.54 -18.15
C LYS A 25 -20.83 -11.99 -17.25
N GLU A 26 -19.93 -12.86 -16.81
CA GLU A 26 -18.66 -12.48 -16.22
C GLU A 26 -18.15 -11.33 -17.07
N LYS A 27 -18.14 -10.12 -16.48
CA LYS A 27 -17.53 -8.98 -17.13
C LYS A 27 -16.09 -9.42 -17.44
N PRO A 28 -15.59 -9.23 -18.68
CA PRO A 28 -14.21 -9.53 -18.97
C PRO A 28 -13.35 -8.84 -17.91
N PRO A 29 -12.25 -9.47 -17.44
CA PRO A 29 -11.42 -8.89 -16.40
C PRO A 29 -11.06 -7.49 -16.85
N SER A 30 -11.65 -6.49 -16.18
CA SER A 30 -11.23 -5.11 -16.36
C SER A 30 -9.74 -5.11 -16.07
N ASN A 31 -8.95 -4.84 -17.11
CA ASN A 31 -7.50 -4.71 -17.07
C ASN A 31 -7.15 -3.42 -16.31
N ALA A 32 -7.64 -3.31 -15.07
CA ALA A 32 -7.28 -2.26 -14.13
C ALA A 32 -5.76 -2.31 -13.99
N LYS A 33 -5.08 -1.33 -14.58
CA LYS A 33 -3.64 -1.21 -14.54
C LYS A 33 -3.32 -0.05 -13.63
N ILE A 34 -2.79 -0.37 -12.45
CA ILE A 34 -2.28 0.62 -11.51
C ILE A 34 -0.78 0.66 -11.66
N THR A 35 -0.23 1.83 -11.90
CA THR A 35 1.22 2.03 -12.07
C THR A 35 1.74 3.08 -11.13
N ILE A 36 2.98 2.87 -10.68
CA ILE A 36 3.73 3.81 -9.87
C ILE A 36 5.05 4.09 -10.57
N GLU A 37 5.45 5.35 -10.63
CA GLU A 37 6.77 5.74 -11.12
C GLU A 37 7.37 6.87 -10.28
N PRO A 38 8.70 6.95 -10.16
CA PRO A 38 9.36 8.07 -9.50
C PRO A 38 8.97 9.40 -10.13
N TYR A 39 8.74 10.42 -9.31
CA TYR A 39 8.45 11.78 -9.77
C TYR A 39 9.69 12.66 -9.63
N ASN A 40 10.25 13.07 -10.77
CA ASN A 40 11.37 14.01 -10.80
C ASN A 40 10.85 15.43 -10.62
N MET A 41 11.11 16.00 -9.43
CA MET A 41 10.76 17.39 -9.13
C MET A 41 11.58 18.37 -9.98
N SER A 42 10.92 19.44 -10.40
CA SER A 42 11.59 20.64 -10.93
C SER A 42 12.39 21.34 -9.83
N GLU A 43 13.35 22.19 -10.24
CA GLU A 43 14.12 23.01 -9.29
C GLU A 43 13.21 23.87 -8.39
N LYS A 44 12.10 24.37 -8.95
CA LYS A 44 11.12 25.16 -8.21
C LYS A 44 10.40 24.32 -7.15
N GLU A 45 9.97 23.12 -7.49
CA GLU A 45 9.33 22.20 -6.53
C GLU A 45 10.31 21.81 -5.42
N SER A 46 11.53 21.41 -5.77
CA SER A 46 12.59 21.12 -4.80
C SER A 46 12.87 22.30 -3.87
N SER A 47 12.93 23.51 -4.41
CA SER A 47 13.11 24.73 -3.61
C SER A 47 11.94 25.03 -2.68
N LEU A 48 10.70 24.67 -3.05
CA LEU A 48 9.54 24.86 -2.17
C LEU A 48 9.57 23.83 -1.04
N ILE A 49 9.84 22.56 -1.37
CA ILE A 49 9.95 21.47 -0.39
C ILE A 49 11.05 21.75 0.63
N SER A 50 12.20 22.31 0.20
CA SER A 50 13.30 22.65 1.09
C SER A 50 12.96 23.73 2.14
N LYS A 51 11.81 24.42 2.02
CA LYS A 51 11.32 25.40 2.99
C LYS A 51 10.29 24.82 3.97
N THR A 52 9.91 23.56 3.81
CA THR A 52 8.90 22.88 4.66
C THR A 52 9.50 22.31 5.95
N GLY A 53 10.83 22.18 6.03
CA GLY A 53 11.51 21.52 7.15
C GLY A 53 11.53 19.99 7.05
N ILE A 54 11.01 19.41 5.95
CA ILE A 54 11.20 17.99 5.64
C ILE A 54 12.63 17.79 5.14
N GLU A 55 13.33 16.83 5.73
CA GLU A 55 14.77 16.61 5.46
C GLU A 55 14.97 15.75 4.21
N TYR A 56 14.27 14.62 4.15
CA TYR A 56 14.25 13.75 2.98
C TYR A 56 12.80 13.44 2.60
N ILE A 57 12.50 13.46 1.32
CA ILE A 57 11.20 13.06 0.80
C ILE A 57 11.33 12.61 -0.65
N GLU A 58 10.69 11.50 -0.95
CA GLU A 58 10.56 10.97 -2.31
C GLU A 58 9.10 11.05 -2.75
N PHE A 59 8.89 11.44 -4.00
CA PHE A 59 7.58 11.56 -4.62
C PHE A 59 7.43 10.51 -5.71
N PHE A 60 6.22 9.98 -5.84
CA PHE A 60 5.87 9.02 -6.86
C PHE A 60 4.56 9.42 -7.51
N LYS A 61 4.48 9.22 -8.82
CA LYS A 61 3.28 9.38 -9.61
C LYS A 61 2.50 8.07 -9.61
N LEU A 62 1.23 8.14 -9.21
CA LEU A 62 0.25 7.06 -9.22
C LEU A 62 -0.74 7.29 -10.37
N GLU A 63 -0.88 6.28 -11.22
CA GLU A 63 -1.86 6.27 -12.32
C GLU A 63 -2.65 4.98 -12.30
N GLY A 64 -3.94 5.04 -12.64
CA GLY A 64 -4.76 3.85 -12.80
C GLY A 64 -6.21 4.05 -12.40
N THR A 65 -6.94 2.96 -12.37
CA THR A 65 -8.33 2.93 -11.92
C THR A 65 -8.53 1.69 -11.06
N LEU A 66 -9.00 1.88 -9.83
CA LEU A 66 -9.46 0.83 -8.94
C LEU A 66 -10.89 0.44 -9.32
N LYS A 67 -11.22 -0.83 -9.16
CA LYS A 67 -12.61 -1.29 -9.16
C LYS A 67 -13.25 -0.97 -7.81
N GLU A 68 -14.58 -1.00 -7.72
CA GLU A 68 -15.30 -0.70 -6.48
C GLU A 68 -14.96 -1.68 -5.35
N GLU A 69 -14.68 -2.93 -5.73
CA GLU A 69 -14.26 -4.01 -4.83
C GLU A 69 -12.76 -3.99 -4.48
N ASP A 70 -11.98 -3.12 -5.09
CA ASP A 70 -10.53 -3.02 -4.85
C ASP A 70 -10.22 -1.88 -3.87
N ASP A 71 -9.09 -1.98 -3.20
CA ASP A 71 -8.50 -0.93 -2.38
C ASP A 71 -7.00 -0.79 -2.66
N LEU A 72 -6.46 0.39 -2.33
CA LEU A 72 -5.03 0.66 -2.38
C LEU A 72 -4.57 1.08 -0.99
N GLN A 73 -3.79 0.21 -0.36
CA GLN A 73 -3.26 0.45 0.96
C GLN A 73 -1.88 1.10 0.87
N PHE A 74 -1.67 2.14 1.66
CA PHE A 74 -0.35 2.73 1.88
C PHE A 74 0.05 2.55 3.33
N SER A 75 1.21 1.96 3.56
CA SER A 75 1.71 1.71 4.92
C SER A 75 3.19 2.03 5.07
N VAL A 76 3.61 2.30 6.31
CA VAL A 76 5.02 2.32 6.70
C VAL A 76 5.24 1.15 7.63
N GLU A 77 6.02 0.16 7.19
CA GLU A 77 6.32 -1.06 7.93
C GLU A 77 7.67 -0.93 8.65
N LEU A 78 7.70 -1.26 9.93
CA LEU A 78 8.91 -1.32 10.75
C LEU A 78 9.48 -2.73 10.71
N TYR A 79 10.78 -2.81 10.44
CA TYR A 79 11.58 -4.02 10.53
C TYR A 79 12.70 -3.81 11.55
N GLU A 80 12.89 -4.80 12.42
CA GLU A 80 14.00 -4.87 13.36
C GLU A 80 14.89 -6.05 12.99
N ASN A 81 16.18 -5.80 12.72
CA ASN A 81 17.14 -6.83 12.29
C ASN A 81 16.60 -7.68 11.12
N GLY A 82 16.01 -7.01 10.13
CA GLY A 82 15.41 -7.62 8.94
C GLY A 82 14.13 -8.43 9.14
N LYS A 83 13.52 -8.40 10.34
CA LYS A 83 12.24 -9.06 10.61
C LYS A 83 11.14 -8.03 10.78
N PHE A 84 9.99 -8.28 10.17
CA PHE A 84 8.81 -7.45 10.35
C PHE A 84 8.45 -7.36 11.84
N LYS A 85 8.19 -6.14 12.31
CA LYS A 85 7.86 -5.84 13.70
C LYS A 85 6.42 -5.38 13.83
N GLU A 86 6.09 -4.29 13.15
CA GLU A 86 4.77 -3.67 13.20
C GLU A 86 4.54 -2.73 12.01
N THR A 87 3.28 -2.34 11.82
CA THR A 87 2.91 -1.28 10.87
C THR A 87 2.79 0.04 11.62
N LEU A 88 3.67 0.99 11.30
CA LEU A 88 3.70 2.30 11.95
C LEU A 88 2.57 3.21 11.49
N LEU A 89 2.34 3.23 10.17
CA LEU A 89 1.29 3.99 9.51
C LEU A 89 0.54 3.07 8.57
N ASN A 90 -0.78 3.18 8.52
CA ASN A 90 -1.59 2.45 7.56
C ASN A 90 -2.76 3.34 7.13
N THR A 91 -2.98 3.42 5.83
CA THR A 91 -4.12 4.08 5.21
C THR A 91 -4.71 3.12 4.20
N SER A 92 -6.03 3.07 4.17
CA SER A 92 -6.85 2.17 3.35
C SER A 92 -8.15 2.90 3.02
N ASN A 93 -9.00 2.26 2.22
CA ASN A 93 -10.27 2.79 1.76
C ASN A 93 -10.09 4.08 0.96
N GLU A 94 -9.17 4.07 0.00
CA GLU A 94 -8.94 5.26 -0.83
C GLU A 94 -10.22 5.61 -1.59
N PRO A 95 -10.82 6.80 -1.34
CA PRO A 95 -12.09 7.21 -1.95
C PRO A 95 -11.95 7.48 -3.45
N LYS A 96 -10.72 7.63 -3.95
CA LYS A 96 -10.43 7.87 -5.35
C LYS A 96 -10.33 6.54 -6.10
N ALA A 97 -11.39 6.21 -6.82
CA ALA A 97 -11.38 5.09 -7.76
C ALA A 97 -10.50 5.34 -9.00
N LYS A 98 -10.13 6.59 -9.30
CA LYS A 98 -9.31 6.98 -10.47
C LYS A 98 -8.14 7.86 -10.07
N PHE A 99 -6.94 7.44 -10.45
CA PHE A 99 -5.71 8.17 -10.25
C PHE A 99 -5.21 8.68 -11.60
N LYS A 100 -5.20 10.00 -11.76
CA LYS A 100 -4.61 10.69 -12.89
C LYS A 100 -3.65 11.72 -12.34
N ASP A 101 -2.36 11.57 -12.64
CA ASP A 101 -1.30 12.44 -12.15
C ASP A 101 -1.34 12.62 -10.61
N SER A 102 -1.77 11.58 -9.88
CA SER A 102 -1.87 11.64 -8.42
C SER A 102 -0.49 11.44 -7.81
N LEU A 103 -0.12 12.29 -6.86
CA LEU A 103 1.16 12.16 -6.16
C LEU A 103 0.96 11.43 -4.83
N ILE A 104 1.90 10.53 -4.56
CA ILE A 104 2.10 9.92 -3.25
C ILE A 104 3.55 10.19 -2.82
N SER A 105 3.82 10.20 -1.53
CA SER A 105 5.16 10.49 -1.04
C SER A 105 5.46 9.84 0.29
N PHE A 106 6.76 9.62 0.51
CA PHE A 106 7.27 9.26 1.82
C PHE A 106 8.47 10.13 2.14
N GLY A 107 8.44 10.73 3.33
CA GLY A 107 9.51 11.56 3.82
C GLY A 107 9.70 11.43 5.31
N ILE A 108 10.83 11.95 5.75
CA ILE A 108 11.25 12.02 7.13
C ILE A 108 11.73 13.44 7.46
N SER A 109 11.48 13.84 8.69
CA SER A 109 12.11 15.02 9.26
C SER A 109 12.60 14.69 10.66
N ASN A 110 13.86 14.99 10.96
CA ASN A 110 14.33 15.01 12.32
C ASN A 110 13.63 16.15 13.08
N GLY A 111 13.04 15.85 14.24
CA GLY A 111 12.48 16.89 15.10
C GLY A 111 13.56 17.89 15.52
N TRP A 112 13.25 19.19 15.54
CA TRP A 112 14.15 20.22 16.06
C TRP A 112 14.36 20.16 17.57
N ASP A 113 13.55 19.37 18.28
CA ASP A 113 13.72 19.15 19.72
C ASP A 113 14.69 17.99 19.97
N ASN A 114 15.59 18.19 20.94
CA ASN A 114 16.66 17.32 21.45
C ASN A 114 16.29 15.84 21.78
N ASN A 115 15.07 15.40 21.50
CA ASN A 115 14.63 14.03 21.63
C ASN A 115 14.72 13.39 20.25
N SER A 116 15.70 12.51 20.05
CA SER A 116 16.00 11.70 18.87
C SER A 116 14.77 11.01 18.25
N SER A 117 13.91 11.80 17.62
CA SER A 117 12.59 11.41 17.14
C SER A 117 12.47 11.78 15.67
N LEU A 118 12.18 10.77 14.87
CA LEU A 118 11.90 10.88 13.45
C LEU A 118 10.41 11.12 13.29
N LYS A 119 10.05 12.21 12.63
CA LYS A 119 8.69 12.39 12.14
C LYS A 119 8.60 11.79 10.75
N LEU A 120 7.83 10.72 10.64
CA LEU A 120 7.43 10.09 9.39
C LEU A 120 6.33 10.92 8.75
N VAL A 121 6.42 11.14 7.45
CA VAL A 121 5.49 11.94 6.66
C VAL A 121 5.10 11.12 5.44
N THR A 122 3.81 10.79 5.31
CA THR A 122 3.28 9.99 4.19
C THR A 122 2.20 10.77 3.48
N GLY A 123 2.43 11.10 2.21
CA GLY A 123 1.44 11.67 1.31
C GLY A 123 0.70 10.56 0.58
N THR A 124 -0.63 10.54 0.66
CA THR A 124 -1.51 9.68 -0.12
C THR A 124 -2.42 10.53 -1.01
N PRO A 125 -3.14 9.93 -1.97
CA PRO A 125 -4.12 10.68 -2.78
C PRO A 125 -5.21 11.37 -1.95
N SER A 126 -5.44 10.91 -0.71
CA SER A 126 -6.42 11.43 0.23
C SER A 126 -5.88 12.50 1.18
N GLY A 127 -4.56 12.69 1.28
CA GLY A 127 -3.99 13.72 2.14
C GLY A 127 -2.63 13.35 2.72
N LEU A 128 -2.34 13.87 3.90
CA LEU A 128 -1.06 13.73 4.59
C LEU A 128 -1.28 13.03 5.94
N VAL A 129 -0.48 12.01 6.22
CA VAL A 129 -0.45 11.33 7.52
C VAL A 129 0.96 11.41 8.10
N THR A 130 1.07 11.66 9.40
CA THR A 130 2.36 11.75 10.07
C THR A 130 2.40 10.95 11.36
N LYS A 131 3.56 10.40 11.70
CA LYS A 131 3.80 9.72 13.00
C LYS A 131 5.21 10.00 13.49
N ASN A 132 5.35 10.30 14.77
CA ASN A 132 6.65 10.39 15.41
C ASN A 132 7.12 9.00 15.83
N TYR A 133 8.38 8.69 15.57
CA TYR A 133 9.06 7.46 15.97
C TYR A 133 10.35 7.81 16.72
N SER A 134 10.41 7.44 17.99
CA SER A 134 11.62 7.60 18.79
C SER A 134 12.63 6.51 18.43
N ASN A 135 13.87 6.89 18.20
CA ASN A 135 14.97 5.96 17.95
C ASN A 135 16.27 6.51 18.53
N ASN A 136 17.29 5.67 18.62
CA ASN A 136 18.63 6.00 19.11
C ASN A 136 19.70 5.73 18.05
N MET A 137 19.33 5.72 16.77
CA MET A 137 20.25 5.43 15.68
C MET A 137 21.22 6.60 15.53
N THR A 138 22.52 6.29 15.35
CA THR A 138 23.58 7.29 15.24
C THR A 138 23.99 7.54 13.79
N SER A 139 23.64 6.62 12.89
CA SER A 139 23.79 6.74 11.45
C SER A 139 22.51 6.28 10.77
N SER A 140 22.15 6.94 9.66
CA SER A 140 20.98 6.57 8.88
C SER A 140 21.15 6.86 7.39
N SER A 141 20.31 6.24 6.58
CA SER A 141 20.21 6.47 5.14
C SER A 141 18.75 6.47 4.72
N PHE A 142 18.43 7.27 3.70
CA PHE A 142 17.15 7.29 3.04
C PHE A 142 17.36 6.90 1.57
N SER A 143 16.59 5.95 1.05
CA SER A 143 16.79 5.41 -0.30
C SER A 143 15.45 5.18 -1.00
N THR A 144 15.38 5.53 -2.28
CA THR A 144 14.31 5.08 -3.17
C THR A 144 14.56 3.63 -3.57
N LEU A 145 13.50 2.82 -3.58
CA LEU A 145 13.53 1.38 -3.89
C LEU A 145 12.95 1.05 -5.27
N VAL A 146 12.49 2.08 -5.98
CA VAL A 146 11.92 1.98 -7.32
C VAL A 146 12.55 3.06 -8.19
N GLY A 147 13.35 2.67 -9.19
CA GLY A 147 14.00 3.61 -10.12
C GLY A 147 13.26 3.84 -11.44
N LYS A 148 12.17 3.10 -11.70
CA LYS A 148 11.42 3.15 -12.96
C LYS A 148 9.95 2.83 -12.76
N LYS A 149 9.14 3.11 -13.78
CA LYS A 149 7.71 2.75 -13.79
C LYS A 149 7.51 1.25 -13.55
N ILE A 150 6.64 0.94 -12.59
CA ILE A 150 6.19 -0.40 -12.24
C ILE A 150 4.68 -0.49 -12.35
N THR A 151 4.18 -1.69 -12.61
CA THR A 151 2.76 -2.01 -12.56
C THR A 151 2.50 -2.81 -11.30
N LEU A 152 1.51 -2.42 -10.50
CA LEU A 152 1.13 -3.18 -9.32
C LEU A 152 0.46 -4.48 -9.73
N GLU A 153 0.80 -5.54 -9.01
CA GLU A 153 0.11 -6.81 -9.06
C GLU A 153 -0.76 -6.93 -7.81
N LYS A 154 -2.03 -7.31 -7.98
CA LYS A 154 -2.95 -7.47 -6.86
C LYS A 154 -2.40 -8.46 -5.84
N ASN A 155 -2.53 -8.13 -4.56
CA ASN A 155 -2.03 -8.88 -3.40
C ASN A 155 -0.50 -9.06 -3.34
N LYS A 156 0.27 -8.29 -4.14
CA LYS A 156 1.74 -8.26 -4.04
C LYS A 156 2.20 -6.88 -3.57
N PRO A 157 2.91 -6.79 -2.44
CA PRO A 157 3.38 -5.52 -1.94
C PRO A 157 4.50 -4.97 -2.81
N VAL A 158 4.54 -3.66 -2.92
CA VAL A 158 5.64 -2.92 -3.51
C VAL A 158 6.18 -1.94 -2.48
N TYR A 159 7.49 -1.95 -2.29
CA TYR A 159 8.20 -1.02 -1.42
C TYR A 159 8.82 0.10 -2.25
N LEU A 160 8.47 1.35 -1.96
CA LEU A 160 8.84 2.50 -2.77
C LEU A 160 10.07 3.23 -2.26
N ALA A 161 10.22 3.31 -0.94
CA ALA A 161 11.35 3.98 -0.29
C ALA A 161 11.62 3.34 1.08
N ALA A 162 12.84 3.50 1.56
CA ALA A 162 13.26 3.02 2.86
C ALA A 162 14.05 4.09 3.61
N TRP A 163 13.82 4.17 4.91
CA TRP A 163 14.77 4.72 5.86
C TRP A 163 15.40 3.57 6.63
N ILE A 164 16.73 3.56 6.76
CA ILE A 164 17.44 2.59 7.59
C ILE A 164 18.30 3.29 8.61
N GLY A 165 18.42 2.69 9.79
CA GLY A 165 19.18 3.21 10.92
C GLY A 165 20.06 2.15 11.58
N THR A 166 21.21 2.58 12.06
CA THR A 166 22.11 1.77 12.89
C THR A 166 22.88 2.63 13.90
N THR A 167 23.32 1.98 14.96
CA THR A 167 24.29 2.45 15.95
C THR A 167 25.74 2.06 15.60
N LYS A 168 25.93 1.18 14.61
CA LYS A 168 27.24 0.66 14.17
C LYS A 168 27.97 1.65 13.25
N HIS A 169 29.29 1.46 13.08
CA HIS A 169 30.09 2.23 12.16
C HIS A 169 29.89 1.76 10.71
N GLY A 170 29.45 2.68 9.84
CA GLY A 170 29.24 2.42 8.42
C GLY A 170 27.86 1.87 8.11
N MET A 171 27.31 2.31 6.98
CA MET A 171 26.00 1.89 6.48
C MET A 171 26.01 1.96 4.96
N HIS A 172 25.55 0.90 4.30
CA HIS A 172 25.29 0.90 2.87
C HIS A 172 23.84 1.35 2.63
N SER A 173 23.61 2.12 1.56
CA SER A 173 22.26 2.39 1.08
C SER A 173 21.58 1.08 0.69
N VAL A 174 20.28 0.99 0.93
CA VAL A 174 19.50 -0.18 0.53
C VAL A 174 19.03 0.01 -0.90
N ASP A 175 19.23 -1.01 -1.73
CA ASP A 175 18.65 -1.08 -3.07
C ASP A 175 17.64 -2.21 -3.16
N SER A 176 16.68 -2.08 -4.06
CA SER A 176 15.67 -3.11 -4.32
C SER A 176 15.52 -3.36 -5.82
N LYS A 177 15.26 -4.63 -6.15
CA LYS A 177 14.89 -5.05 -7.50
C LYS A 177 13.46 -4.60 -7.83
N ASN A 178 13.28 -3.30 -8.11
CA ASN A 178 12.02 -2.65 -8.47
C ASN A 178 10.89 -2.86 -7.45
N GLY A 179 11.14 -2.46 -6.21
CA GLY A 179 10.14 -2.43 -5.14
C GLY A 179 9.81 -3.79 -4.50
N LYS A 180 10.69 -4.78 -4.65
CA LYS A 180 10.66 -5.97 -3.78
C LYS A 180 11.15 -5.62 -2.38
N LEU A 181 10.87 -6.48 -1.41
CA LEU A 181 11.49 -6.35 -0.09
C LEU A 181 13.02 -6.48 -0.27
N PRO A 182 13.83 -5.48 0.13
CA PRO A 182 15.28 -5.55 0.01
C PRO A 182 15.83 -6.59 0.98
N GLU A 183 16.83 -7.37 0.56
CA GLU A 183 17.48 -8.34 1.46
C GLU A 183 18.42 -7.64 2.45
N ASP A 184 19.01 -6.51 2.03
CA ASP A 184 20.03 -5.74 2.75
C ASP A 184 19.50 -5.09 4.04
N ILE A 185 18.17 -5.05 4.24
CA ILE A 185 17.57 -4.54 5.50
C ILE A 185 17.93 -5.40 6.72
N LYS A 186 18.47 -6.60 6.51
CA LYS A 186 18.98 -7.47 7.58
C LYS A 186 20.26 -6.92 8.22
N GLU A 187 20.98 -6.06 7.52
CA GLU A 187 22.21 -5.43 8.02
C GLU A 187 21.92 -4.22 8.91
N ALA A 188 20.74 -3.60 8.72
CA ALA A 188 20.26 -2.51 9.54
C ALA A 188 19.61 -3.02 10.85
N GLU A 189 19.76 -2.26 11.92
CA GLU A 189 19.07 -2.55 13.19
C GLU A 189 17.60 -2.16 13.08
N ILE A 190 17.32 -1.04 12.42
CA ILE A 190 15.97 -0.56 12.12
C ILE A 190 15.86 -0.27 10.62
N ALA A 191 14.78 -0.73 10.01
CA ALA A 191 14.37 -0.31 8.67
C ALA A 191 12.88 0.06 8.66
N MET A 192 12.54 1.19 8.06
CA MET A 192 11.17 1.62 7.84
C MET A 192 10.93 1.71 6.34
N LEU A 193 10.00 0.89 5.85
CA LEU A 193 9.74 0.79 4.42
C LEU A 193 8.35 1.31 4.09
N TYR A 194 8.29 2.21 3.11
CA TYR A 194 7.03 2.69 2.56
C TYR A 194 6.48 1.68 1.55
N ARG A 195 5.34 1.09 1.87
CA ARG A 195 4.69 0.01 1.13
C ARG A 195 3.40 0.49 0.49
N VAL A 196 3.16 0.02 -0.72
CA VAL A 196 1.89 0.10 -1.42
C VAL A 196 1.38 -1.30 -1.73
N LEU A 197 0.11 -1.56 -1.44
CA LEU A 197 -0.55 -2.83 -1.75
C LEU A 197 -1.89 -2.57 -2.44
N TRP A 198 -2.04 -3.10 -3.65
CA TRP A 198 -3.35 -3.25 -4.28
C TRP A 198 -4.01 -4.52 -3.77
N THR A 199 -5.19 -4.41 -3.16
CA THR A 199 -5.90 -5.50 -2.48
C THR A 199 -7.40 -5.44 -2.73
N ASP A 200 -8.13 -6.43 -2.22
CA ASP A 200 -9.59 -6.36 -2.07
C ASP A 200 -9.97 -5.37 -0.97
N ASN A 201 -11.08 -4.66 -1.15
CA ASN A 201 -11.69 -3.82 -0.13
C ASN A 201 -12.40 -4.69 0.91
N GLU A 202 -11.91 -4.69 2.15
CA GLU A 202 -12.44 -5.52 3.25
C GLU A 202 -13.83 -5.08 3.74
N LYS A 203 -14.36 -3.94 3.28
CA LYS A 203 -15.73 -3.51 3.60
C LYS A 203 -16.76 -4.19 2.68
N LYS A 204 -17.02 -5.47 2.91
CA LYS A 204 -18.27 -6.13 2.52
C LYS A 204 -18.80 -7.02 3.63
#